data_AF-A0A657AXA0-F1
#
_entry.id   AF-A0A657AXA0-F1
#
_cell.length_a   1.000
_cell.length_b   1.000
_cell.length_c   1.000
_cell.angle_alpha   90.00
_cell.angle_beta   90.00
_cell.angle_gamma   90.00
#
_symmetry.space_group_name_H-M   'P 1'
#
loop_
_entity.id
_entity.type
_entity.pdbx_description
1 polymer ?
#
loop_
_entity_poly.entity_id
_entity_poly.type
_entity_poly.pdbx_seq_one_letter_code
_entity_poly.pdbx_strand_id
1 'polypeptide(L)'
;MKGLKKIALASAIAAVSAGAQAELKALDDSTMGEMTGQAGLTIDLETKYTIGEFMYKDAGSVYLTGISLGANTNDAGGVNAGAGAAGYVDNIRIKLDIAGDGTDLSSGHADNELDTGFSRVRDLAAFMAAVDASDAGSADARFAKAAGGTGEISELETAVGLDDENAWGESGLGDTDVSIAGKQTYGDGDLLIHVSFKDAWQKSGGLSNMIADASIATTGFDTILSNGLKSVDFNFSIDAIGLASSSFEAGDSIGDAYNTHTGNGIDSDGDAETTVLISDLSINGFLGPVDIHIENNGNGFGIDVNGDGIKDIDTIGNADSKINWNTYVNVTDLDVYLDIAGVLIEDLKINNVRGDVTDLDGNFSFGFAQSKREIYAVRNTAGANLALAATNPGLFGNGDAIAVTEAIGVDGVAINTEFKGDMEIGALKFGDTDQSIGALYWTDIESDTKWTISAH
;
A
#
# COMPACT_ATOMS: atom_id res chain seq x y z
N MET A 1 58.78 38.46 42.10
CA MET A 1 57.84 37.32 41.92
C MET A 1 57.17 37.28 40.53
N LYS A 2 57.92 37.43 39.42
CA LYS A 2 57.35 37.33 38.05
C LYS A 2 57.67 36.02 37.32
N GLY A 3 58.71 35.28 37.72
CA GLY A 3 59.06 33.97 37.15
C GLY A 3 58.22 32.79 37.66
N LEU A 4 57.82 32.82 38.94
CA LEU A 4 57.11 31.70 39.58
C LEU A 4 55.70 31.46 39.01
N LYS A 5 55.01 32.51 38.54
CA LYS A 5 53.68 32.40 37.92
C LYS A 5 53.73 31.77 36.52
N LYS A 6 54.82 31.95 35.78
CA LYS A 6 54.99 31.36 34.44
C LYS A 6 55.32 29.87 34.50
N ILE A 7 56.09 29.45 35.52
CA ILE A 7 56.41 28.02 35.75
C ILE A 7 55.16 27.26 36.23
N ALA A 8 54.35 27.86 37.12
CA ALA A 8 53.11 27.24 37.59
C ALA A 8 52.06 27.07 36.46
N LEU A 9 51.98 28.01 35.52
CA LEU A 9 51.07 27.91 34.38
C LEU A 9 51.56 26.89 33.34
N ALA A 10 52.87 26.83 33.09
CA ALA A 10 53.45 25.81 32.20
C ALA A 10 53.29 24.38 32.77
N SER A 11 53.41 24.20 34.10
CA SER A 11 53.13 22.90 34.74
C SER A 11 51.64 22.55 34.74
N ALA A 12 50.74 23.54 34.84
CA ALA A 12 49.30 23.30 34.76
C ALA A 12 48.87 22.91 33.33
N ILE A 13 49.43 23.55 32.30
CA ILE A 13 49.11 23.24 30.90
C ILE A 13 49.67 21.85 30.51
N ALA A 14 50.86 21.48 30.98
CA ALA A 14 51.43 20.15 30.76
C ALA A 14 50.68 19.03 31.53
N ALA A 15 50.10 19.34 32.70
CA ALA A 15 49.27 18.39 33.44
C ALA A 15 47.89 18.17 32.80
N VAL A 16 47.32 19.21 32.16
CA VAL A 16 46.03 19.08 31.45
C VAL A 16 46.19 18.31 30.13
N SER A 17 47.33 18.43 29.43
CA SER A 17 47.58 17.66 28.19
C SER A 17 47.85 16.17 28.41
N ALA A 18 48.18 15.74 29.63
CA ALA A 18 48.36 14.33 29.96
C ALA A 18 47.03 13.58 30.23
N GLY A 19 45.92 14.31 30.43
CA GLY A 19 44.58 13.75 30.65
C GLY A 19 43.72 13.67 29.39
N ALA A 20 44.16 14.25 28.27
CA ALA A 20 43.54 14.09 26.96
C ALA A 20 44.31 13.05 26.13
N GLN A 21 44.53 11.87 26.71
CA GLN A 21 44.68 10.69 25.89
C GLN A 21 43.29 10.46 25.29
N ALA A 22 43.13 10.71 23.99
CA ALA A 22 42.07 10.04 23.25
C ALA A 22 42.43 8.55 23.31
N GLU A 23 42.01 7.89 24.39
CA GLU A 23 42.06 6.45 24.50
C GLU A 23 41.17 5.95 23.37
N LEU A 24 41.79 5.49 22.29
CA LEU A 24 41.09 4.64 21.33
C LEU A 24 40.69 3.41 22.13
N LYS A 25 39.47 3.42 22.65
CA LYS A 25 38.83 2.22 23.14
C LYS A 25 38.60 1.36 21.90
N ALA A 26 39.55 0.46 21.64
CA ALA A 26 39.30 -0.62 20.70
C ALA A 26 38.04 -1.32 21.20
N LEU A 27 36.96 -1.22 20.41
CA LEU A 27 35.78 -2.02 20.65
C LEU A 27 36.25 -3.48 20.61
N ASP A 28 36.11 -4.17 21.73
CA ASP A 28 36.31 -5.62 21.78
C ASP A 28 35.25 -6.24 20.87
N ASP A 29 35.59 -7.24 20.07
CA ASP A 29 34.64 -7.94 19.21
C ASP A 29 33.47 -8.50 20.02
N SER A 30 33.64 -8.72 21.33
CA SER A 30 32.54 -9.03 22.26
C SER A 30 31.51 -7.90 22.40
N THR A 31 31.96 -6.64 22.48
CA THR A 31 31.09 -5.45 22.50
C THR A 31 30.55 -5.07 21.11
N MET A 32 31.20 -5.50 20.03
CA MET A 32 30.62 -5.42 18.68
C MET A 32 29.69 -6.60 18.36
N GLY A 33 29.86 -7.75 19.00
CA GLY A 33 28.96 -8.89 18.94
C GLY A 33 27.68 -8.68 19.75
N GLU A 34 27.71 -7.78 20.72
CA GLU A 34 26.52 -7.24 21.41
C GLU A 34 25.77 -6.19 20.57
N MET A 35 26.37 -5.67 19.48
CA MET A 35 25.61 -4.99 18.43
C MET A 35 24.95 -6.05 17.54
N THR A 36 24.12 -6.91 18.13
CA THR A 36 23.09 -7.61 17.37
C THR A 36 22.22 -6.52 16.78
N GLY A 37 22.23 -6.36 15.46
CA GLY A 37 21.43 -5.34 14.79
C GLY A 37 20.00 -5.40 15.30
N GLN A 38 19.39 -4.24 15.55
CA GLN A 38 17.93 -4.20 15.66
C GLN A 38 17.39 -4.90 14.41
N ALA A 39 16.57 -5.94 14.61
CA ALA A 39 16.00 -6.68 13.50
C ALA A 39 15.23 -5.70 12.60
N GLY A 40 15.54 -5.74 11.31
CA GLY A 40 14.92 -4.91 10.30
C GLY A 40 15.34 -3.43 10.24
N LEU A 41 14.86 -2.77 9.20
CA LEU A 41 15.04 -1.34 8.92
C LEU A 41 13.68 -0.64 9.02
N THR A 42 13.58 0.39 9.85
CA THR A 42 12.39 1.25 9.90
C THR A 42 12.66 2.58 9.19
N ILE A 43 11.76 2.96 8.29
CA ILE A 43 11.81 4.21 7.52
C ILE A 43 10.51 4.97 7.76
N ASP A 44 10.60 6.20 8.26
CA ASP A 44 9.45 7.12 8.29
C ASP A 44 9.47 7.97 7.01
N LEU A 45 8.33 8.06 6.31
CA LEU A 45 8.19 8.73 5.02
C LEU A 45 7.18 9.87 5.10
N GLU A 46 7.58 11.03 4.56
CA GLU A 46 6.71 12.17 4.26
C GLU A 46 7.05 12.61 2.82
N THR A 47 6.07 12.64 1.93
CA THR A 47 6.33 12.84 0.50
C THR A 47 5.28 13.69 -0.20
N LYS A 48 5.75 14.44 -1.19
CA LYS A 48 4.94 15.24 -2.11
C LYS A 48 5.73 15.38 -3.39
N TYR A 49 5.11 15.09 -4.52
CA TYR A 49 5.76 15.29 -5.81
C TYR A 49 4.77 15.76 -6.87
N THR A 50 5.30 16.46 -7.87
CA THR A 50 4.60 16.79 -9.11
C THR A 50 5.48 16.40 -10.29
N ILE A 51 4.88 15.81 -11.32
CA ILE A 51 5.51 15.47 -12.58
C ILE A 51 4.77 16.25 -13.66
N GLY A 52 5.49 17.11 -14.38
CA GLY A 52 4.90 17.96 -15.42
C GLY A 52 4.31 17.14 -16.57
N GLU A 53 5.09 16.20 -17.11
CA GLU A 53 4.69 15.34 -18.23
C GLU A 53 5.39 13.98 -18.14
N PHE A 54 4.65 12.91 -18.44
CA PHE A 54 5.15 11.60 -18.82
C PHE A 54 4.73 11.30 -20.26
N MET A 55 5.66 10.89 -21.12
CA MET A 55 5.39 10.48 -22.50
C MET A 55 6.01 9.12 -22.79
N TYR A 56 5.23 8.23 -23.38
CA TYR A 56 5.73 7.03 -24.05
C TYR A 56 5.57 7.18 -25.57
N LYS A 57 6.62 6.84 -26.34
CA LYS A 57 6.66 6.96 -27.80
C LYS A 57 6.87 5.61 -28.47
N ASP A 58 5.91 5.20 -29.29
CA ASP A 58 5.99 4.02 -30.17
C ASP A 58 5.05 4.18 -31.37
N ALA A 59 5.59 4.58 -32.54
CA ALA A 59 4.86 4.95 -33.77
C ALA A 59 3.75 6.03 -33.63
N GLY A 60 3.44 6.43 -32.41
CA GLY A 60 2.59 7.50 -31.90
C GLY A 60 3.00 7.74 -30.44
N SER A 61 2.27 8.53 -29.68
CA SER A 61 2.58 8.78 -28.26
C SER A 61 1.37 8.55 -27.36
N VAL A 62 1.64 8.12 -26.12
CA VAL A 62 0.72 8.27 -24.99
C VAL A 62 1.34 9.28 -24.04
N TYR A 63 0.55 10.24 -23.57
CA TYR A 63 1.02 11.25 -22.63
C TYR A 63 0.11 11.35 -21.41
N LEU A 64 0.71 11.70 -20.27
CA LEU A 64 0.05 12.09 -19.03
C LEU A 64 0.64 13.42 -18.59
N THR A 65 -0.20 14.41 -18.26
CA THR A 65 0.25 15.73 -17.81
C THR A 65 -0.23 16.04 -16.41
N GLY A 66 0.55 16.82 -15.67
CA GLY A 66 0.14 17.35 -14.37
C GLY A 66 -0.08 16.28 -13.30
N ILE A 67 0.75 15.24 -13.27
CA ILE A 67 0.64 14.19 -12.26
C ILE A 67 1.07 14.77 -10.91
N SER A 68 0.26 14.64 -9.87
CA SER A 68 0.57 15.13 -8.53
C SER A 68 0.20 14.13 -7.43
N LEU A 69 0.99 14.13 -6.36
CA LEU A 69 0.70 13.41 -5.12
C LEU A 69 0.90 14.36 -3.94
N GLY A 70 -0.09 14.45 -3.05
CA GLY A 70 -0.06 15.24 -1.82
C GLY A 70 -1.06 14.74 -0.78
N ALA A 71 -1.29 15.51 0.27
CA ALA A 71 -2.31 15.20 1.29
C ALA A 71 -3.73 15.27 0.71
N ASN A 72 -4.68 14.62 1.37
CA ASN A 72 -6.08 14.63 0.97
C ASN A 72 -6.65 16.07 1.04
N THR A 73 -7.27 16.54 -0.05
CA THR A 73 -7.78 17.92 -0.14
C THR A 73 -9.13 18.11 0.54
N ASN A 74 -9.84 17.02 0.83
CA ASN A 74 -11.19 17.02 1.35
C ASN A 74 -11.23 16.81 2.88
N ASP A 75 -10.13 16.36 3.49
CA ASP A 75 -10.04 16.21 4.94
C ASP A 75 -9.70 17.53 5.64
N ALA A 76 -10.74 18.26 6.05
CA ALA A 76 -10.60 19.48 6.84
C ALA A 76 -9.98 19.26 8.24
N GLY A 77 -9.83 18.00 8.69
CA GLY A 77 -9.21 17.61 9.95
C GLY A 77 -7.69 17.82 10.00
N GLY A 78 -7.02 17.89 8.84
CA GLY A 78 -5.60 18.22 8.73
C GLY A 78 -5.27 19.69 9.06
N VAL A 79 -6.29 20.54 9.24
CA VAL A 79 -6.12 21.99 9.47
C VAL A 79 -5.97 22.35 10.96
N ASN A 80 -6.04 21.38 11.88
CA ASN A 80 -5.66 21.60 13.29
C ASN A 80 -4.14 21.57 13.48
N ALA A 81 -3.46 22.56 12.88
CA ALA A 81 -2.34 23.36 13.38
C ALA A 81 -1.37 22.78 14.45
N GLY A 82 -0.95 21.51 14.35
CA GLY A 82 -0.18 20.89 15.43
C GLY A 82 0.79 19.75 15.10
N ALA A 83 0.92 19.27 13.86
CA ALA A 83 2.04 18.44 13.35
C ALA A 83 1.64 17.87 11.97
N GLY A 84 2.14 18.44 10.89
CA GLY A 84 1.78 18.06 9.51
C GLY A 84 1.79 19.30 8.63
N ALA A 85 2.99 19.76 8.23
CA ALA A 85 3.13 20.96 7.44
C ALA A 85 2.85 20.65 5.95
N ALA A 86 1.89 21.36 5.34
CA ALA A 86 1.87 21.67 3.90
C ALA A 86 1.60 20.53 2.89
N GLY A 87 0.50 19.79 3.04
CA GLY A 87 -0.07 19.01 1.93
C GLY A 87 0.83 17.90 1.38
N TYR A 88 1.65 17.30 2.25
CA TYR A 88 2.43 16.09 1.98
C TYR A 88 1.59 14.88 2.40
N VAL A 89 1.78 13.75 1.71
CA VAL A 89 1.38 12.44 2.25
C VAL A 89 2.37 12.13 3.37
N ASP A 90 1.88 12.10 4.62
CA ASP A 90 2.72 11.91 5.80
C ASP A 90 2.28 10.70 6.63
N ASN A 91 2.94 10.53 7.78
CA ASN A 91 2.65 9.47 8.75
C ASN A 91 2.81 8.05 8.23
N ILE A 92 3.58 7.86 7.16
CA ILE A 92 3.92 6.54 6.65
C ILE A 92 5.14 6.00 7.40
N ARG A 93 5.06 4.75 7.84
CA ARG A 93 6.16 3.96 8.36
C ARG A 93 6.31 2.69 7.54
N ILE A 94 7.52 2.45 7.08
CA ILE A 94 7.91 1.25 6.36
C ILE A 94 8.83 0.43 7.25
N LYS A 95 8.49 -0.82 7.49
CA LYS A 95 9.35 -1.83 8.12
C LYS A 95 9.85 -2.78 7.03
N LEU A 96 11.17 -2.87 6.87
CA LEU A 96 11.85 -3.87 6.04
C LEU A 96 12.41 -4.92 6.97
N ASP A 97 11.97 -6.17 6.84
CA ASP A 97 12.46 -7.27 7.67
C ASP A 97 12.70 -8.54 6.85
N ILE A 98 13.66 -9.35 7.27
CA ILE A 98 13.95 -10.65 6.67
C ILE A 98 13.60 -11.70 7.71
N ALA A 99 12.66 -12.58 7.39
CA ALA A 99 12.21 -13.63 8.28
C ALA A 99 13.35 -14.62 8.56
N GLY A 100 13.53 -14.98 9.84
CA GLY A 100 14.47 -16.03 10.26
C GLY A 100 13.89 -17.45 10.17
N ASP A 101 14.52 -18.39 10.86
CA ASP A 101 14.09 -19.80 10.86
C ASP A 101 12.97 -20.12 11.87
N GLY A 102 12.51 -19.10 12.62
CA GLY A 102 11.46 -19.21 13.63
C GLY A 102 11.95 -19.70 14.98
N THR A 103 13.27 -19.86 15.18
CA THR A 103 13.82 -20.40 16.43
C THR A 103 14.18 -19.32 17.45
N ASP A 104 14.43 -18.08 17.02
CA ASP A 104 14.64 -16.97 17.95
C ASP A 104 13.30 -16.42 18.46
N LEU A 105 13.17 -16.36 19.78
CA LEU A 105 11.99 -15.85 20.51
C LEU A 105 12.32 -14.62 21.36
N SER A 106 13.48 -13.99 21.14
CA SER A 106 14.00 -12.89 21.96
C SER A 106 13.08 -11.67 22.01
N SER A 107 12.26 -11.46 20.97
CA SER A 107 11.27 -10.38 20.87
C SER A 107 9.90 -10.72 21.51
N GLY A 108 9.74 -11.92 22.07
CA GLY A 108 8.46 -12.45 22.56
C GLY A 108 7.63 -13.17 21.49
N HIS A 109 8.06 -13.11 20.23
CA HIS A 109 7.52 -13.79 19.06
C HIS A 109 8.65 -14.49 18.31
N ALA A 110 8.31 -15.43 17.44
CA ALA A 110 9.29 -16.02 16.51
C ALA A 110 9.85 -14.95 15.56
N ASP A 111 11.13 -15.03 15.23
CA ASP A 111 11.82 -14.11 14.30
C ASP A 111 11.34 -14.22 12.84
N ASN A 112 10.39 -15.11 12.56
CA ASN A 112 9.65 -15.19 11.31
C ASN A 112 8.17 -14.81 11.44
N GLU A 113 7.71 -14.38 12.62
CA GLU A 113 6.35 -13.87 12.86
C GLU A 113 6.33 -12.34 12.73
N LEU A 114 5.87 -11.85 11.57
CA LEU A 114 5.96 -10.44 11.19
C LEU A 114 4.59 -9.75 11.09
N ASP A 115 4.58 -8.44 11.26
CA ASP A 115 3.40 -7.59 11.07
C ASP A 115 2.94 -7.58 9.61
N THR A 116 1.64 -7.72 9.39
CA THR A 116 1.03 -7.76 8.06
C THR A 116 -0.41 -7.24 8.12
N GLY A 117 -0.89 -6.61 7.05
CA GLY A 117 -2.23 -6.06 6.98
C GLY A 117 -2.55 -5.20 8.21
N PHE A 118 -3.72 -5.44 8.80
CA PHE A 118 -4.15 -4.76 10.02
C PHE A 118 -3.67 -5.42 11.33
N SER A 119 -2.62 -6.25 11.33
CA SER A 119 -2.11 -6.90 12.56
C SER A 119 -1.81 -5.92 13.68
N ARG A 120 -1.30 -4.73 13.33
CA ARG A 120 -0.97 -3.65 14.27
C ARG A 120 -2.19 -3.08 15.01
N VAL A 121 -3.41 -3.31 14.54
CA VAL A 121 -4.63 -2.95 15.28
C VAL A 121 -4.70 -3.71 16.59
N ARG A 122 -4.27 -4.97 16.61
CA ARG A 122 -4.23 -5.80 17.82
C ARG A 122 -3.21 -5.26 18.81
N ASP A 123 -2.04 -4.83 18.33
CA ASP A 123 -1.01 -4.20 19.15
C ASP A 123 -1.48 -2.87 19.74
N LEU A 124 -2.15 -2.04 18.92
CA LEU A 124 -2.75 -0.78 19.36
C LEU A 124 -3.84 -1.01 20.42
N ALA A 125 -4.70 -2.01 20.20
CA ALA A 125 -5.73 -2.38 21.14
C ALA A 125 -5.15 -2.94 22.46
N ALA A 126 -4.09 -3.75 22.39
CA ALA A 126 -3.41 -4.26 23.59
C ALA A 126 -2.76 -3.12 24.39
N PHE A 127 -2.14 -2.16 23.71
CA PHE A 127 -1.60 -0.96 24.35
C PHE A 127 -2.69 -0.15 25.04
N MET A 128 -3.78 0.15 24.33
CA MET A 128 -4.90 0.92 24.90
C MET A 128 -5.58 0.16 26.04
N ALA A 129 -5.78 -1.16 25.95
CA ALA A 129 -6.32 -1.97 27.04
C ALA A 129 -5.45 -1.87 28.31
N ALA A 130 -4.12 -1.81 28.16
CA ALA A 130 -3.21 -1.66 29.29
C ALA A 130 -3.25 -0.25 29.90
N VAL A 131 -3.37 0.79 29.06
CA VAL A 131 -3.53 2.18 29.50
C VAL A 131 -4.87 2.34 30.24
N ASP A 132 -5.95 1.84 29.66
CA ASP A 132 -7.31 1.96 30.19
C ASP A 132 -7.50 1.14 31.48
N ALA A 133 -6.87 -0.04 31.60
CA ALA A 133 -6.83 -0.81 32.85
C ALA A 133 -6.15 -0.06 34.02
N SER A 134 -5.37 0.98 33.73
CA SER A 134 -4.76 1.83 34.76
C SER A 134 -5.71 2.95 35.25
N ASP A 135 -6.82 3.20 34.56
CA ASP A 135 -7.89 4.10 34.98
C ASP A 135 -9.02 3.32 35.69
N ALA A 136 -9.31 3.70 36.94
CA ALA A 136 -10.09 2.87 37.86
C ALA A 136 -11.61 2.85 37.60
N GLY A 137 -12.10 3.24 36.42
CA GLY A 137 -13.52 3.51 36.20
C GLY A 137 -14.11 3.35 34.79
N SER A 138 -13.35 3.03 33.74
CA SER A 138 -13.90 3.04 32.37
C SER A 138 -13.26 2.07 31.36
N ALA A 139 -12.73 0.94 31.81
CA ALA A 139 -12.11 -0.04 30.90
C ALA A 139 -13.08 -0.48 29.78
N ASP A 140 -12.84 -0.01 28.56
CA ASP A 140 -13.57 -0.38 27.36
C ASP A 140 -13.17 -1.80 26.97
N ALA A 141 -14.09 -2.74 27.20
CA ALA A 141 -13.87 -4.16 26.94
C ALA A 141 -13.53 -4.46 25.47
N ARG A 142 -13.89 -3.55 24.55
CA ARG A 142 -13.61 -3.67 23.12
C ARG A 142 -12.11 -3.67 22.82
N PHE A 143 -11.29 -2.93 23.58
CA PHE A 143 -9.83 -2.97 23.42
C PHE A 143 -9.26 -4.37 23.76
N ALA A 144 -9.74 -4.99 24.84
CA ALA A 144 -9.27 -6.32 25.22
C ALA A 144 -9.72 -7.39 24.21
N LYS A 145 -10.94 -7.26 23.67
CA LYS A 145 -11.48 -8.14 22.63
C LYS A 145 -10.66 -8.03 21.33
N ALA A 146 -10.43 -6.79 20.86
CA ALA A 146 -9.64 -6.52 19.67
C ALA A 146 -8.18 -6.98 19.80
N ALA A 147 -7.56 -6.81 20.97
CA ALA A 147 -6.23 -7.36 21.27
C ALA A 147 -6.23 -8.90 21.16
N GLY A 148 -7.29 -9.54 21.62
CA GLY A 148 -7.56 -10.98 21.46
C GLY A 148 -7.73 -11.43 20.00
N GLY A 149 -7.90 -10.51 19.07
CA GLY A 149 -8.04 -10.78 17.63
C GLY A 149 -9.48 -10.97 17.17
N THR A 150 -10.47 -10.52 17.93
CA THR A 150 -11.87 -10.51 17.51
C THR A 150 -12.55 -9.18 17.85
N GLY A 151 -13.66 -8.89 17.19
CA GLY A 151 -14.55 -7.79 17.55
C GLY A 151 -15.98 -8.09 17.11
N GLU A 152 -16.96 -7.49 17.76
CA GLU A 152 -18.34 -7.50 17.24
C GLU A 152 -18.41 -6.61 16.00
N ILE A 153 -19.00 -7.10 14.92
CA ILE A 153 -19.09 -6.36 13.64
C ILE A 153 -19.74 -4.99 13.85
N SER A 154 -20.88 -4.95 14.55
CA SER A 154 -21.64 -3.72 14.83
C SER A 154 -20.81 -2.65 15.57
N GLU A 155 -20.00 -3.09 16.56
CA GLU A 155 -19.12 -2.21 17.32
C GLU A 155 -17.95 -1.70 16.47
N LEU A 156 -17.38 -2.56 15.63
CA LEU A 156 -16.26 -2.20 14.76
C LEU A 156 -16.69 -1.25 13.64
N GLU A 157 -17.86 -1.48 13.03
CA GLU A 157 -18.48 -0.61 12.03
C GLU A 157 -18.73 0.79 12.60
N THR A 158 -19.35 0.85 13.78
CA THR A 158 -19.53 2.11 14.51
C THR A 158 -18.18 2.81 14.75
N ALA A 159 -17.16 2.06 15.19
CA ALA A 159 -15.85 2.60 15.52
C ALA A 159 -15.08 3.15 14.31
N VAL A 160 -15.28 2.59 13.11
CA VAL A 160 -14.67 3.11 11.87
C VAL A 160 -15.53 4.16 11.15
N GLY A 161 -16.65 4.55 11.75
CA GLY A 161 -17.58 5.54 11.22
C GLY A 161 -18.36 5.02 10.02
N LEU A 162 -18.62 3.71 9.99
CA LEU A 162 -19.54 3.08 9.05
C LEU A 162 -20.90 3.04 9.74
N ASP A 163 -21.78 3.97 9.40
CA ASP A 163 -23.14 4.01 9.96
C ASP A 163 -24.00 2.93 9.27
N ASP A 164 -24.80 2.20 10.08
CA ASP A 164 -25.76 1.17 9.65
C ASP A 164 -26.74 1.64 8.55
N GLU A 165 -26.89 2.94 8.33
CA GLU A 165 -27.79 3.53 7.33
C GLU A 165 -27.40 3.21 5.88
N ASN A 166 -26.18 2.71 5.64
CA ASN A 166 -25.76 2.24 4.32
C ASN A 166 -26.11 0.77 4.03
N ALA A 167 -26.71 0.04 4.98
CA ALA A 167 -27.11 -1.35 4.85
C ALA A 167 -28.36 -1.52 3.98
N TRP A 168 -28.18 -1.69 2.66
CA TRP A 168 -29.20 -2.23 1.77
C TRP A 168 -29.31 -3.77 1.92
N GLY A 169 -29.55 -4.21 3.16
CA GLY A 169 -29.65 -5.63 3.52
C GLY A 169 -28.62 -6.01 4.55
N GLU A 170 -29.05 -6.85 5.51
CA GLU A 170 -28.24 -7.46 6.57
C GLU A 170 -26.76 -7.60 6.18
N SER A 171 -25.85 -7.10 7.02
CA SER A 171 -24.54 -7.75 7.10
C SER A 171 -24.87 -9.24 7.25
N GLY A 172 -24.50 -10.08 6.27
CA GLY A 172 -24.87 -11.50 6.25
C GLY A 172 -24.35 -12.29 7.47
N LEU A 173 -23.68 -11.60 8.38
CA LEU A 173 -23.07 -11.97 9.62
C LEU A 173 -23.75 -11.18 10.75
N GLY A 174 -25.03 -11.42 11.03
CA GLY A 174 -25.74 -10.70 12.10
C GLY A 174 -24.95 -10.73 13.43
N ASP A 175 -24.74 -9.57 14.07
CA ASP A 175 -24.03 -9.35 15.35
C ASP A 175 -23.14 -10.51 15.85
N THR A 176 -22.16 -10.89 15.03
CA THR A 176 -21.25 -12.01 15.28
C THR A 176 -19.82 -11.49 15.40
N ASP A 177 -19.00 -12.18 16.20
CA ASP A 177 -17.57 -11.91 16.27
C ASP A 177 -16.90 -12.16 14.91
N VAL A 178 -16.22 -11.13 14.40
CA VAL A 178 -15.33 -11.21 13.23
C VAL A 178 -13.88 -11.22 13.71
N SER A 179 -13.01 -11.91 12.98
CA SER A 179 -11.58 -11.90 13.27
C SER A 179 -10.91 -10.59 12.84
N ILE A 180 -9.92 -10.18 13.61
CA ILE A 180 -8.98 -9.11 13.24
C ILE A 180 -7.66 -9.79 12.91
N ALA A 181 -7.09 -9.44 11.75
CA ALA A 181 -5.85 -10.04 11.26
C ALA A 181 -4.76 -10.02 12.33
N GLY A 182 -4.01 -11.12 12.44
CA GLY A 182 -2.82 -11.24 13.29
C GLY A 182 -1.54 -11.11 12.48
N LYS A 183 -0.40 -11.21 13.16
CA LYS A 183 0.89 -11.43 12.51
C LYS A 183 0.88 -12.73 11.71
N GLN A 184 1.71 -12.81 10.69
CA GLN A 184 1.87 -14.01 9.87
C GLN A 184 3.28 -14.56 9.99
N THR A 185 3.39 -15.87 9.82
CA THR A 185 4.67 -16.58 9.79
C THR A 185 5.16 -16.71 8.35
N TYR A 186 6.40 -16.30 8.11
CA TYR A 186 7.05 -16.34 6.80
C TYR A 186 8.16 -17.40 6.73
N GLY A 187 8.58 -17.76 5.52
CA GLY A 187 9.67 -18.70 5.29
C GLY A 187 11.03 -18.10 5.65
N ASP A 188 11.98 -18.94 6.04
CA ASP A 188 13.35 -18.50 6.33
C ASP A 188 13.99 -17.81 5.11
N GLY A 189 14.47 -16.59 5.32
CA GLY A 189 15.07 -15.74 4.30
C GLY A 189 14.07 -14.99 3.42
N ASP A 190 12.77 -15.08 3.67
CA ASP A 190 11.77 -14.24 3.00
C ASP A 190 11.93 -12.77 3.41
N LEU A 191 11.75 -11.84 2.47
CA LEU A 191 11.74 -10.41 2.75
C LEU A 191 10.29 -9.93 2.85
N LEU A 192 9.97 -9.22 3.93
CA LEU A 192 8.72 -8.50 4.08
C LEU A 192 8.98 -6.99 4.16
N ILE A 193 8.25 -6.25 3.34
CA ILE A 193 8.12 -4.80 3.41
C ILE A 193 6.70 -4.51 3.89
N HIS A 194 6.55 -4.14 5.15
CA HIS A 194 5.28 -3.77 5.74
C HIS A 194 5.18 -2.25 5.89
N VAL A 195 4.26 -1.64 5.16
CA VAL A 195 3.93 -0.21 5.22
C VAL A 195 2.68 -0.04 6.07
N SER A 196 2.74 0.84 7.05
CA SER A 196 1.59 1.21 7.89
C SER A 196 1.80 2.60 8.51
N PHE A 197 0.89 3.05 9.36
CA PHE A 197 1.00 4.37 9.98
C PHE A 197 2.15 4.45 11.01
N LYS A 198 2.81 5.60 11.11
CA LYS A 198 3.82 5.87 12.14
C LYS A 198 3.20 6.12 13.51
N ASP A 199 2.15 6.93 13.57
CA ASP A 199 1.43 7.35 14.77
C ASP A 199 -0.09 7.31 14.52
N ALA A 200 -0.81 6.39 15.18
CA ALA A 200 -2.27 6.28 15.10
C ALA A 200 -3.00 7.49 15.73
N TRP A 201 -2.30 8.29 16.54
CA TRP A 201 -2.89 9.39 17.27
C TRP A 201 -2.62 10.74 16.61
N GLN A 202 -1.92 10.80 15.47
CA GLN A 202 -1.54 12.07 14.83
C GLN A 202 -2.75 13.01 14.65
N LYS A 203 -3.89 12.47 14.16
CA LYS A 203 -5.14 13.24 13.99
C LYS A 203 -5.79 13.67 15.32
N SER A 204 -5.44 13.01 16.43
CA SER A 204 -5.81 13.38 17.80
C SER A 204 -4.77 14.28 18.49
N GLY A 205 -3.80 14.81 17.74
CA GLY A 205 -2.71 15.66 18.26
C GLY A 205 -1.39 14.92 18.51
N GLY A 206 -1.30 13.63 18.19
CA GLY A 206 -0.11 12.79 18.33
C GLY A 206 0.07 12.18 19.72
N LEU A 207 0.67 10.99 19.77
CA LEU A 207 0.80 10.21 21.00
C LEU A 207 1.52 11.00 22.11
N SER A 208 2.58 11.74 21.76
CA SER A 208 3.38 12.50 22.72
C SER A 208 2.56 13.60 23.44
N ASN A 209 1.67 14.28 22.72
CA ASN A 209 0.84 15.34 23.30
C ASN A 209 -0.28 14.72 24.17
N MET A 210 -0.86 13.61 23.72
CA MET A 210 -1.90 12.91 24.48
C MET A 210 -1.38 12.33 25.80
N ILE A 211 -0.13 11.88 25.85
CA ILE A 211 0.53 11.48 27.10
C ILE A 211 0.77 12.71 27.99
N ALA A 212 1.26 13.82 27.43
CA ALA A 212 1.55 15.04 28.19
C ALA A 212 0.30 15.62 28.87
N ASP A 213 -0.85 15.56 28.19
CA ASP A 213 -2.13 16.08 28.67
C ASP A 213 -3.00 15.00 29.37
N ALA A 214 -2.47 13.77 29.52
CA ALA A 214 -3.16 12.61 30.08
C ALA A 214 -4.48 12.22 29.38
N SER A 215 -4.73 12.71 28.16
CA SER A 215 -5.96 12.45 27.41
C SER A 215 -6.02 11.04 26.81
N ILE A 216 -4.86 10.37 26.68
CA ILE A 216 -4.77 9.01 26.14
C ILE A 216 -5.60 8.00 26.94
N ALA A 217 -5.64 8.13 28.27
CA ALA A 217 -6.39 7.23 29.14
C ALA A 217 -7.92 7.40 29.00
N THR A 218 -8.37 8.56 28.51
CA THR A 218 -9.79 8.88 28.32
C THR A 218 -10.24 8.75 26.87
N THR A 219 -9.34 8.37 25.96
CA THR A 219 -9.67 8.25 24.54
C THR A 219 -10.33 6.92 24.26
N GLY A 220 -11.61 6.96 23.87
CA GLY A 220 -12.41 5.75 23.62
C GLY A 220 -12.01 5.00 22.35
N PHE A 221 -12.43 3.73 22.27
CA PHE A 221 -12.16 2.82 21.16
C PHE A 221 -12.50 3.42 19.79
N ASP A 222 -13.67 4.05 19.68
CA ASP A 222 -14.15 4.62 18.41
C ASP A 222 -13.23 5.73 17.89
N THR A 223 -12.70 6.57 18.77
CA THR A 223 -11.78 7.65 18.38
C THR A 223 -10.43 7.10 17.92
N ILE A 224 -9.93 6.03 18.55
CA ILE A 224 -8.66 5.41 18.18
C ILE A 224 -8.76 4.72 16.82
N LEU A 225 -9.84 3.99 16.57
CA LEU A 225 -10.00 3.24 15.33
C LEU A 225 -10.29 4.16 14.13
N SER A 226 -11.22 5.10 14.28
CA SER A 226 -11.57 6.05 13.22
C SER A 226 -10.40 6.96 12.83
N ASN A 227 -9.68 7.53 13.80
CA ASN A 227 -8.56 8.41 13.52
C ASN A 227 -7.31 7.62 13.12
N GLY A 228 -7.02 6.51 13.82
CA GLY A 228 -5.80 5.73 13.65
C GLY A 228 -5.70 5.02 12.32
N LEU A 229 -6.79 4.43 11.83
CA LEU A 229 -6.77 3.68 10.58
C LEU A 229 -6.80 4.59 9.34
N LYS A 230 -7.31 5.80 9.48
CA LYS A 230 -7.36 6.82 8.42
C LYS A 230 -6.22 7.85 8.58
N SER A 231 -5.10 7.45 9.19
CA SER A 231 -4.02 8.38 9.51
C SER A 231 -3.08 8.71 8.35
N VAL A 232 -3.05 7.89 7.29
CA VAL A 232 -2.30 8.19 6.06
C VAL A 232 -3.30 8.63 5.02
N ASP A 233 -3.38 9.92 4.79
CA ASP A 233 -4.27 10.52 3.81
C ASP A 233 -3.51 10.93 2.55
N PHE A 234 -4.16 10.82 1.39
CA PHE A 234 -3.55 11.22 0.13
C PHE A 234 -4.55 11.85 -0.83
N ASN A 235 -4.02 12.67 -1.72
CA ASN A 235 -4.60 13.10 -2.97
C ASN A 235 -3.64 12.72 -4.09
N PHE A 236 -4.14 12.02 -5.10
CA PHE A 236 -3.43 11.76 -6.36
C PHE A 236 -4.23 12.37 -7.49
N SER A 237 -3.60 13.19 -8.33
CA SER A 237 -4.28 13.81 -9.46
C SER A 237 -3.49 13.70 -10.75
N ILE A 238 -4.20 13.70 -11.88
CA ILE A 238 -3.66 13.80 -13.23
C ILE A 238 -4.54 14.78 -14.00
N ASP A 239 -3.94 15.82 -14.56
CA ASP A 239 -4.69 16.84 -15.29
C ASP A 239 -5.29 16.28 -16.60
N ALA A 240 -4.50 15.51 -17.36
CA ALA A 240 -4.98 14.86 -18.59
C ALA A 240 -4.17 13.62 -18.95
N ILE A 241 -4.84 12.67 -19.60
CA ILE A 241 -4.28 11.49 -20.25
C ILE A 241 -4.72 11.50 -21.71
N GLY A 242 -3.79 11.34 -22.65
CA GLY A 242 -4.13 11.39 -24.06
C GLY A 242 -3.20 10.63 -24.99
N LEU A 243 -3.59 10.62 -26.26
CA LEU A 243 -2.86 10.04 -27.37
C LEU A 243 -2.38 11.16 -28.29
N ALA A 244 -1.22 10.97 -28.90
CA ALA A 244 -0.71 11.89 -29.89
C ALA A 244 -0.16 11.17 -31.12
N SER A 245 -0.11 11.91 -32.22
CA SER A 245 0.36 11.43 -33.51
C SER A 245 1.83 11.00 -33.48
N SER A 246 2.27 10.38 -34.58
CA SER A 246 3.69 10.05 -34.78
C SER A 246 4.60 11.28 -34.78
N SER A 247 4.09 12.47 -35.11
CA SER A 247 4.86 13.73 -35.16
C SER A 247 4.98 14.46 -33.82
N PHE A 248 4.21 14.06 -32.80
CA PHE A 248 4.24 14.69 -31.49
C PHE A 248 5.56 14.41 -30.75
N GLU A 249 6.30 15.45 -30.42
CA GLU A 249 7.59 15.38 -29.72
C GLU A 249 7.44 15.79 -28.24
N ALA A 250 8.40 15.38 -27.41
CA ALA A 250 8.39 15.72 -25.99
C ALA A 250 8.42 17.25 -25.77
N GLY A 251 7.47 17.75 -24.98
CA GLY A 251 7.29 19.18 -24.72
C GLY A 251 6.45 19.94 -25.76
N ASP A 252 5.89 19.25 -26.76
CA ASP A 252 4.81 19.82 -27.57
C ASP A 252 3.57 20.05 -26.68
N SER A 253 2.79 21.09 -27.01
CA SER A 253 1.59 21.43 -26.24
C SER A 253 0.42 20.55 -26.64
N ILE A 254 -0.35 20.09 -25.66
CA ILE A 254 -1.59 19.32 -25.83
C ILE A 254 -2.83 20.21 -25.98
N GLY A 255 -2.64 21.47 -26.39
CA GLY A 255 -3.68 22.51 -26.42
C GLY A 255 -3.88 23.21 -25.07
N ASP A 256 -4.55 24.37 -25.08
CA ASP A 256 -4.77 25.21 -23.87
C ASP A 256 -6.09 24.90 -23.13
N ALA A 257 -6.87 23.92 -23.60
CA ALA A 257 -8.27 23.69 -23.19
C ALA A 257 -8.60 22.22 -22.83
N TYR A 258 -7.61 21.44 -22.38
CA TYR A 258 -7.79 20.03 -22.03
C TYR A 258 -8.45 19.79 -20.66
N ASN A 259 -8.64 20.83 -19.85
CA ASN A 259 -9.14 20.74 -18.45
C ASN A 259 -10.45 21.51 -18.24
N THR A 260 -11.17 21.80 -19.33
CA THR A 260 -12.47 22.45 -19.23
C THR A 260 -13.48 21.61 -19.97
N HIS A 261 -14.20 20.76 -19.25
CA HIS A 261 -15.55 20.42 -19.67
C HIS A 261 -16.31 21.73 -19.79
N THR A 262 -16.45 22.23 -21.02
CA THR A 262 -17.26 23.43 -21.21
C THR A 262 -18.71 22.98 -21.13
N GLY A 263 -19.50 23.51 -20.19
CA GLY A 263 -20.95 23.28 -20.10
C GLY A 263 -21.76 23.75 -21.33
N ASN A 264 -21.07 24.02 -22.44
CA ASN A 264 -21.62 24.32 -23.76
C ASN A 264 -21.45 23.15 -24.74
N GLY A 265 -20.84 22.03 -24.34
CA GLY A 265 -20.65 20.83 -25.16
C GLY A 265 -19.68 21.00 -26.33
N ILE A 266 -18.75 21.96 -26.22
CA ILE A 266 -17.73 22.24 -27.25
C ILE A 266 -16.37 22.20 -26.58
N ASP A 267 -15.81 21.01 -26.46
CA ASP A 267 -14.42 20.84 -26.04
C ASP A 267 -13.57 21.03 -27.30
N SER A 268 -13.10 22.27 -27.49
CA SER A 268 -12.30 22.66 -28.65
C SER A 268 -10.91 22.03 -28.53
N ASP A 269 -10.72 20.86 -29.12
CA ASP A 269 -9.38 20.33 -29.36
C ASP A 269 -8.64 21.28 -30.32
N GLY A 270 -7.73 22.07 -29.76
CA GLY A 270 -6.93 23.04 -30.50
C GLY A 270 -5.86 22.39 -31.38
N ASP A 271 -5.62 21.09 -31.22
CA ASP A 271 -4.58 20.35 -31.93
C ASP A 271 -5.10 19.03 -32.51
N ALA A 272 -5.30 19.01 -33.83
CA ALA A 272 -5.77 17.83 -34.56
C ALA A 272 -4.79 16.63 -34.51
N GLU A 273 -3.60 16.79 -33.93
CA GLU A 273 -2.61 15.73 -33.74
C GLU A 273 -2.70 15.05 -32.37
N THR A 274 -3.54 15.54 -31.46
CA THR A 274 -3.74 14.97 -30.12
C THR A 274 -5.17 14.49 -29.90
N THR A 275 -5.38 13.72 -28.84
CA THR A 275 -6.72 13.32 -28.38
C THR A 275 -6.64 13.14 -26.87
N VAL A 276 -7.37 13.95 -26.12
CA VAL A 276 -7.55 13.77 -24.68
C VAL A 276 -8.56 12.63 -24.46
N LEU A 277 -8.19 11.67 -23.61
CA LEU A 277 -9.04 10.51 -23.28
C LEU A 277 -9.71 10.67 -21.93
N ILE A 278 -8.97 11.23 -20.97
CA ILE A 278 -9.37 11.43 -19.58
C ILE A 278 -8.82 12.78 -19.12
N SER A 279 -9.63 13.57 -18.44
CA SER A 279 -9.22 14.83 -17.80
C SER A 279 -9.67 14.89 -16.35
N ASP A 280 -9.02 15.77 -15.59
CA ASP A 280 -9.39 16.13 -14.22
C ASP A 280 -9.52 14.93 -13.29
N LEU A 281 -8.66 13.92 -13.45
CA LEU A 281 -8.62 12.79 -12.54
C LEU A 281 -8.09 13.28 -11.20
N SER A 282 -8.90 13.18 -10.15
CA SER A 282 -8.51 13.47 -8.77
C SER A 282 -9.02 12.36 -7.87
N ILE A 283 -8.14 11.82 -7.04
CA ILE A 283 -8.42 10.70 -6.14
C ILE A 283 -8.02 11.12 -4.74
N ASN A 284 -9.00 11.26 -3.86
CA ASN A 284 -8.82 11.50 -2.43
C ASN A 284 -9.15 10.23 -1.65
N GLY A 285 -8.31 9.90 -0.68
CA GLY A 285 -8.55 8.73 0.15
C GLY A 285 -7.59 8.58 1.31
N PHE A 286 -7.63 7.38 1.88
CA PHE A 286 -6.74 6.90 2.93
C PHE A 286 -6.00 5.66 2.44
N LEU A 287 -4.71 5.61 2.72
CA LEU A 287 -3.87 4.44 2.47
C LEU A 287 -3.89 3.57 3.73
N GLY A 288 -4.36 2.34 3.58
CA GLY A 288 -4.25 1.32 4.62
C GLY A 288 -2.86 0.68 4.63
N PRO A 289 -2.72 -0.45 5.33
CA PRO A 289 -1.49 -1.22 5.29
C PRO A 289 -1.15 -1.72 3.87
N VAL A 290 0.14 -1.81 3.58
CA VAL A 290 0.65 -2.41 2.33
C VAL A 290 1.74 -3.40 2.70
N ASP A 291 1.61 -4.63 2.20
CA ASP A 291 2.58 -5.69 2.41
C ASP A 291 3.17 -6.10 1.07
N ILE A 292 4.50 -6.03 0.95
CA ILE A 292 5.22 -6.64 -0.17
C ILE A 292 6.08 -7.74 0.43
N HIS A 293 5.68 -8.98 0.17
CA HIS A 293 6.41 -10.18 0.55
C HIS A 293 7.12 -10.74 -0.67
N ILE A 294 8.43 -10.96 -0.54
CA ILE A 294 9.26 -11.58 -1.56
C ILE A 294 9.74 -12.91 -0.99
N GLU A 295 9.24 -13.99 -1.59
CA GLU A 295 9.60 -15.35 -1.21
C GLU A 295 11.04 -15.68 -1.64
N ASN A 296 11.76 -16.40 -0.79
CA ASN A 296 13.10 -16.90 -1.08
C ASN A 296 13.09 -18.43 -1.25
N ASN A 297 12.39 -18.89 -2.28
CA ASN A 297 12.31 -20.31 -2.64
C ASN A 297 13.33 -20.71 -3.73
N GLY A 298 14.24 -19.80 -4.09
CA GLY A 298 15.27 -19.99 -5.12
C GLY A 298 14.86 -19.56 -6.53
N ASN A 299 15.77 -19.78 -7.50
CA ASN A 299 15.62 -19.34 -8.90
C ASN A 299 15.05 -20.43 -9.83
N GLY A 300 14.49 -21.50 -9.26
CA GLY A 300 13.93 -22.60 -10.03
C GLY A 300 12.61 -22.24 -10.71
N PHE A 301 12.16 -23.17 -11.55
CA PHE A 301 10.82 -23.18 -12.10
C PHE A 301 10.21 -24.55 -11.88
N GLY A 302 8.90 -24.66 -11.98
CA GLY A 302 8.31 -25.96 -12.24
C GLY A 302 6.81 -25.98 -12.46
N ILE A 303 6.33 -27.17 -12.81
CA ILE A 303 4.93 -27.54 -12.87
C ILE A 303 4.72 -28.76 -11.97
N ASP A 304 3.72 -28.67 -11.12
CA ASP A 304 3.08 -29.82 -10.51
C ASP A 304 1.95 -30.28 -11.45
N VAL A 305 2.12 -31.45 -12.08
CA VAL A 305 1.16 -31.94 -13.08
C VAL A 305 -0.01 -32.68 -12.43
N ASN A 306 0.12 -33.05 -11.15
CA ASN A 306 -0.79 -33.95 -10.47
C ASN A 306 -1.51 -33.32 -9.26
N GLY A 307 -1.09 -32.13 -8.84
CA GLY A 307 -1.68 -31.33 -7.77
C GLY A 307 -1.27 -31.76 -6.36
N ASP A 308 -0.21 -32.56 -6.19
CA ASP A 308 0.27 -33.03 -4.89
C ASP A 308 1.24 -32.07 -4.19
N GLY A 309 1.54 -30.93 -4.82
CA GLY A 309 2.47 -29.91 -4.33
C GLY A 309 3.94 -30.25 -4.61
N ILE A 310 4.25 -31.30 -5.36
CA ILE A 310 5.59 -31.68 -5.78
C ILE A 310 5.77 -31.31 -7.26
N LYS A 311 6.91 -30.69 -7.59
CA LYS A 311 7.25 -30.41 -8.98
C LYS A 311 7.60 -31.71 -9.69
N ASP A 312 6.85 -32.00 -10.74
CA ASP A 312 7.10 -33.12 -11.64
C ASP A 312 8.09 -32.74 -12.76
N ILE A 313 8.13 -31.45 -13.10
CA ILE A 313 8.96 -30.88 -14.17
C ILE A 313 9.58 -29.57 -13.69
N ASP A 314 10.92 -29.47 -13.71
CA ASP A 314 11.67 -28.31 -13.17
C ASP A 314 12.10 -27.28 -14.25
N THR A 315 11.82 -27.55 -15.53
CA THR A 315 12.37 -26.75 -16.65
C THR A 315 11.38 -25.81 -17.31
N ILE A 316 10.09 -25.94 -17.01
CA ILE A 316 8.99 -25.13 -17.54
C ILE A 316 8.02 -24.82 -16.40
N GLY A 317 7.17 -23.80 -16.56
CA GLY A 317 6.15 -23.45 -15.57
C GLY A 317 6.44 -22.21 -14.76
N ASN A 318 5.90 -22.17 -13.54
CA ASN A 318 5.94 -20.99 -12.69
C ASN A 318 7.25 -20.94 -11.92
N ALA A 319 7.73 -19.73 -11.63
CA ALA A 319 8.89 -19.55 -10.78
C ALA A 319 8.62 -20.02 -9.33
N ASP A 320 9.69 -20.47 -8.69
CA ASP A 320 9.66 -20.94 -7.30
C ASP A 320 9.41 -19.79 -6.33
N SER A 321 10.04 -18.65 -6.60
CA SER A 321 9.94 -17.43 -5.80
C SER A 321 8.92 -16.48 -6.42
N LYS A 322 8.05 -15.93 -5.57
CA LYS A 322 6.99 -15.01 -5.95
C LYS A 322 7.07 -13.72 -5.16
N ILE A 323 6.48 -12.67 -5.72
CA ILE A 323 6.24 -11.42 -5.02
C ILE A 323 4.74 -11.33 -4.76
N ASN A 324 4.37 -11.33 -3.48
CA ASN A 324 3.02 -11.10 -3.02
C ASN A 324 2.89 -9.64 -2.60
N TRP A 325 1.97 -8.91 -3.21
CA TRP A 325 1.70 -7.51 -2.92
C TRP A 325 0.25 -7.35 -2.47
N ASN A 326 0.05 -7.15 -1.18
CA ASN A 326 -1.25 -6.87 -0.57
C ASN A 326 -1.38 -5.37 -0.30
N THR A 327 -2.49 -4.75 -0.67
CA THR A 327 -2.75 -3.32 -0.47
C THR A 327 -4.17 -3.12 0.01
N TYR A 328 -4.34 -2.29 1.04
CA TYR A 328 -5.62 -1.80 1.50
C TYR A 328 -5.78 -0.32 1.14
N VAL A 329 -6.90 0.06 0.53
CA VAL A 329 -7.18 1.45 0.15
C VAL A 329 -8.64 1.81 0.41
N ASN A 330 -8.87 3.03 0.87
CA ASN A 330 -10.20 3.61 0.99
C ASN A 330 -10.23 4.91 0.20
N VAL A 331 -10.79 4.85 -1.00
CA VAL A 331 -11.05 6.02 -1.84
C VAL A 331 -12.37 6.62 -1.38
N THR A 332 -12.29 7.83 -0.83
CA THR A 332 -13.45 8.55 -0.30
C THR A 332 -14.11 9.43 -1.35
N ASP A 333 -13.34 9.82 -2.36
CA ASP A 333 -13.79 10.67 -3.45
C ASP A 333 -12.84 10.50 -4.64
N LEU A 334 -13.42 10.18 -5.80
CA LEU A 334 -12.75 10.13 -7.08
C LEU A 334 -13.63 10.86 -8.09
N ASP A 335 -13.05 11.91 -8.65
CA ASP A 335 -13.63 12.67 -9.75
C ASP A 335 -12.83 12.39 -11.00
N VAL A 336 -13.53 12.15 -12.12
CA VAL A 336 -12.88 11.94 -13.41
C VAL A 336 -13.83 12.28 -14.56
N TYR A 337 -13.30 12.98 -15.56
CA TYR A 337 -13.96 13.15 -16.85
C TYR A 337 -13.37 12.18 -17.87
N LEU A 338 -14.23 11.41 -18.52
CA LEU A 338 -13.88 10.50 -19.61
C LEU A 338 -14.21 11.22 -20.93
N ASP A 339 -13.30 12.07 -21.42
CA ASP A 339 -13.47 12.89 -22.62
C ASP A 339 -13.92 12.08 -23.83
N ILE A 340 -13.32 10.91 -24.03
CA ILE A 340 -13.61 10.04 -25.19
C ILE A 340 -15.07 9.56 -25.21
N ALA A 341 -15.73 9.50 -24.05
CA ALA A 341 -17.10 9.04 -23.88
C ALA A 341 -18.08 10.17 -23.53
N GLY A 342 -17.59 11.36 -23.19
CA GLY A 342 -18.39 12.47 -22.67
C GLY A 342 -19.10 12.12 -21.37
N VAL A 343 -18.41 11.41 -20.46
CA VAL A 343 -18.96 10.94 -19.18
C VAL A 343 -18.20 11.60 -18.05
N LEU A 344 -18.92 12.26 -17.14
CA LEU A 344 -18.36 12.77 -15.89
C LEU A 344 -18.80 11.85 -14.74
N ILE A 345 -17.84 11.36 -13.98
CA ILE A 345 -18.04 10.60 -12.76
C ILE A 345 -17.61 11.49 -11.60
N GLU A 346 -18.51 11.74 -10.66
CA GLU A 346 -18.24 12.51 -9.45
C GLU A 346 -18.51 11.67 -8.21
N ASP A 347 -17.75 11.96 -7.15
CA ASP A 347 -17.87 11.34 -5.84
C ASP A 347 -17.78 9.79 -5.90
N LEU A 348 -16.90 9.23 -6.76
CA LEU A 348 -16.70 7.79 -6.79
C LEU A 348 -15.96 7.32 -5.54
N LYS A 349 -16.47 6.28 -4.91
CA LYS A 349 -15.89 5.66 -3.72
C LYS A 349 -15.48 4.24 -4.02
N ILE A 350 -14.35 3.83 -3.45
CA ILE A 350 -13.86 2.45 -3.43
C ILE A 350 -13.48 2.15 -1.99
N ASN A 351 -14.27 1.33 -1.33
CA ASN A 351 -14.14 1.05 0.10
C ASN A 351 -14.67 -0.37 0.37
N ASN A 352 -14.92 -0.74 1.62
CA ASN A 352 -15.59 -2.01 1.94
C ASN A 352 -16.50 -1.82 3.16
N VAL A 353 -17.63 -1.17 2.93
CA VAL A 353 -18.48 -0.58 3.99
C VAL A 353 -19.95 -1.01 3.89
N ARG A 354 -20.30 -1.79 2.86
CA ARG A 354 -21.65 -2.30 2.64
C ARG A 354 -21.57 -3.81 2.38
N GLY A 355 -22.60 -4.54 2.81
CA GLY A 355 -22.63 -5.99 2.62
C GLY A 355 -21.57 -6.69 3.47
N ASP A 356 -20.71 -7.49 2.83
CA ASP A 356 -19.61 -8.20 3.46
C ASP A 356 -18.39 -7.29 3.71
N VAL A 357 -18.32 -6.78 4.93
CA VAL A 357 -17.23 -5.91 5.43
C VAL A 357 -15.92 -6.65 5.74
N THR A 358 -15.79 -7.93 5.36
CA THR A 358 -14.55 -8.69 5.53
C THR A 358 -13.61 -8.55 4.33
N ASP A 359 -12.32 -8.75 4.58
CA ASP A 359 -11.27 -8.79 3.57
C ASP A 359 -11.20 -10.16 2.86
N LEU A 360 -10.24 -10.36 1.96
CA LEU A 360 -10.04 -11.62 1.21
C LEU A 360 -9.67 -12.81 2.12
N ASP A 361 -9.16 -12.53 3.33
CA ASP A 361 -8.81 -13.56 4.32
C ASP A 361 -9.96 -13.82 5.33
N GLY A 362 -11.09 -13.13 5.18
CA GLY A 362 -12.25 -13.22 6.08
C GLY A 362 -12.11 -12.44 7.39
N ASN A 363 -11.10 -11.55 7.50
CA ASN A 363 -10.94 -10.66 8.64
C ASN A 363 -11.69 -9.34 8.41
N PHE A 364 -11.97 -8.60 9.47
CA PHE A 364 -12.58 -7.27 9.33
C PHE A 364 -11.67 -6.32 8.54
N SER A 365 -12.21 -5.70 7.49
CA SER A 365 -11.45 -4.85 6.55
C SER A 365 -11.30 -3.39 6.99
N PHE A 366 -11.99 -3.00 8.06
CA PHE A 366 -12.01 -1.62 8.57
C PHE A 366 -12.46 -0.56 7.55
N GLY A 367 -13.28 -0.95 6.57
CA GLY A 367 -13.77 -0.05 5.54
C GLY A 367 -12.82 0.15 4.35
N PHE A 368 -11.75 -0.64 4.26
CA PHE A 368 -10.80 -0.59 3.16
C PHE A 368 -11.09 -1.70 2.14
N ALA A 369 -11.07 -1.35 0.86
CA ALA A 369 -11.00 -2.34 -0.20
C ALA A 369 -9.60 -2.96 -0.21
N GLN A 370 -9.52 -4.25 -0.53
CA GLN A 370 -8.27 -5.00 -0.58
C GLN A 370 -7.94 -5.40 -2.01
N SER A 371 -6.67 -5.26 -2.39
CA SER A 371 -6.10 -5.87 -3.59
C SER A 371 -4.89 -6.71 -3.22
N LYS A 372 -4.92 -8.00 -3.55
CA LYS A 372 -3.76 -8.90 -3.49
C LYS A 372 -3.26 -9.16 -4.89
N ARG A 373 -1.95 -9.02 -5.09
CA ARG A 373 -1.30 -9.35 -6.36
C ARG A 373 -0.21 -10.38 -6.14
N GLU A 374 -0.19 -11.39 -6.98
CA GLU A 374 0.88 -12.38 -7.05
C GLU A 374 1.64 -12.17 -8.36
N ILE A 375 2.93 -11.88 -8.27
CA ILE A 375 3.80 -11.59 -9.42
C ILE A 375 4.91 -12.63 -9.45
N TYR A 376 5.06 -13.31 -10.59
CA TYR A 376 6.10 -14.32 -10.78
C TYR A 376 6.49 -14.48 -12.24
N ALA A 377 7.70 -14.95 -12.47
CA ALA A 377 8.13 -15.31 -13.81
C ALA A 377 7.47 -16.62 -14.25
N VAL A 378 7.13 -16.72 -15.52
CA VAL A 378 6.67 -17.97 -16.15
C VAL A 378 7.64 -18.35 -17.27
N ARG A 379 8.02 -19.62 -17.30
CA ARG A 379 8.99 -20.14 -18.26
C ARG A 379 8.30 -21.05 -19.26
N ASN A 380 8.43 -20.70 -20.55
CA ASN A 380 7.91 -21.45 -21.69
C ASN A 380 6.40 -21.73 -21.69
N THR A 381 5.63 -21.14 -20.79
CA THR A 381 4.19 -21.38 -20.63
C THR A 381 3.33 -20.15 -20.90
N ALA A 382 3.93 -19.01 -21.24
CA ALA A 382 3.18 -17.79 -21.55
C ALA A 382 2.53 -17.81 -22.95
N GLY A 383 2.90 -18.77 -23.79
CA GLY A 383 2.38 -18.92 -25.15
C GLY A 383 3.29 -19.81 -26.00
N ALA A 384 2.98 -19.91 -27.29
CA ALA A 384 3.77 -20.67 -28.25
C ALA A 384 4.19 -19.79 -29.44
N ASN A 385 5.48 -19.78 -29.75
CA ASN A 385 6.05 -19.13 -30.92
C ASN A 385 5.86 -20.03 -32.15
N LEU A 386 4.84 -19.71 -32.95
CA LEU A 386 4.49 -20.46 -34.14
C LEU A 386 5.53 -20.37 -35.27
N ALA A 387 6.32 -19.29 -35.32
CA ALA A 387 7.42 -19.18 -36.28
C ALA A 387 8.53 -20.19 -35.98
N LEU A 388 8.86 -20.37 -34.70
CA LEU A 388 9.83 -21.36 -34.24
C LEU A 388 9.30 -22.80 -34.45
N ALA A 389 8.01 -23.03 -34.20
CA ALA A 389 7.34 -24.29 -34.51
C ALA A 389 7.47 -24.68 -36.00
N ALA A 390 7.31 -23.72 -36.92
CA ALA A 390 7.43 -23.97 -38.36
C ALA A 390 8.86 -24.37 -38.79
N THR A 391 9.89 -23.98 -38.03
CA THR A 391 11.28 -24.36 -38.30
C THR A 391 11.67 -25.73 -37.71
N ASN A 392 10.85 -26.29 -36.81
CA ASN A 392 11.11 -27.56 -36.11
C ASN A 392 9.99 -28.62 -36.29
N PRO A 393 9.54 -28.93 -37.52
CA PRO A 393 8.37 -29.80 -37.74
C PRO A 393 8.57 -31.25 -37.25
N GLY A 394 9.82 -31.72 -37.15
CA GLY A 394 10.13 -33.06 -36.67
C GLY A 394 9.93 -33.27 -35.16
N LEU A 395 9.83 -32.18 -34.39
CA LEU A 395 9.71 -32.25 -32.93
C LEU A 395 8.32 -32.72 -32.47
N PHE A 396 7.28 -32.32 -33.21
CA PHE A 396 5.89 -32.73 -32.96
C PHE A 396 5.61 -34.21 -33.26
N GLY A 397 6.52 -34.88 -33.99
CA GLY A 397 6.39 -36.31 -34.33
C GLY A 397 6.93 -37.26 -33.24
N ASN A 398 7.72 -36.77 -32.29
CA ASN A 398 8.36 -37.59 -31.25
C ASN A 398 7.49 -37.85 -30.02
N GLY A 399 6.38 -37.13 -29.85
CA GLY A 399 5.46 -37.29 -28.71
C GLY A 399 5.97 -36.75 -27.37
N ASP A 400 7.13 -36.08 -27.34
CA ASP A 400 7.68 -35.44 -26.15
C ASP A 400 7.15 -34.00 -26.01
N ALA A 401 6.09 -33.85 -25.22
CA ALA A 401 5.43 -32.56 -25.00
C ALA A 401 6.34 -31.54 -24.29
N ILE A 402 7.29 -32.00 -23.46
CA ILE A 402 8.22 -31.12 -22.73
C ILE A 402 9.22 -30.54 -23.72
N ALA A 403 9.85 -31.38 -24.54
CA ALA A 403 10.78 -30.92 -25.56
C ALA A 403 10.12 -29.96 -26.57
N VAL A 404 8.85 -30.21 -26.94
CA VAL A 404 8.07 -29.28 -27.77
C VAL A 404 7.89 -27.94 -27.07
N THR A 405 7.45 -27.96 -25.81
CA THR A 405 7.19 -26.74 -25.03
C THR A 405 8.47 -25.94 -24.79
N GLU A 406 9.60 -26.57 -24.50
CA GLU A 406 10.89 -25.89 -24.37
C GLU A 406 11.37 -25.27 -25.69
N ALA A 407 11.05 -25.90 -26.82
CA ALA A 407 11.51 -25.44 -28.12
C ALA A 407 10.66 -24.31 -28.72
N ILE A 408 9.39 -24.18 -28.34
CA ILE A 408 8.49 -23.17 -28.91
C ILE A 408 7.84 -22.27 -27.87
N GLY A 409 7.96 -22.60 -26.59
CA GLY A 409 7.38 -21.85 -25.49
C GLY A 409 7.92 -20.43 -25.42
N VAL A 410 7.09 -19.54 -24.92
CA VAL A 410 7.47 -18.15 -24.67
C VAL A 410 7.49 -17.93 -23.17
N ASP A 411 8.52 -17.26 -22.70
CA ASP A 411 8.63 -16.80 -21.32
C ASP A 411 7.75 -15.57 -21.09
N GLY A 412 7.47 -15.28 -19.83
CA GLY A 412 6.67 -14.12 -19.48
C GLY A 412 6.70 -13.82 -18.00
N VAL A 413 5.86 -12.88 -17.62
CA VAL A 413 5.58 -12.51 -16.23
C VAL A 413 4.08 -12.68 -16.00
N ALA A 414 3.72 -13.47 -15.00
CA ALA A 414 2.36 -13.54 -14.53
C ALA A 414 2.12 -12.44 -13.48
N ILE A 415 0.95 -11.80 -13.58
CA ILE A 415 0.44 -10.85 -12.62
C ILE A 415 -1.01 -11.26 -12.36
N ASN A 416 -1.22 -11.96 -11.25
CA ASN A 416 -2.55 -12.34 -10.81
C ASN A 416 -3.02 -11.33 -9.77
N THR A 417 -4.24 -10.84 -9.89
CA THR A 417 -4.82 -9.86 -8.97
C THR A 417 -6.17 -10.34 -8.48
N GLU A 418 -6.29 -10.44 -7.16
CA GLU A 418 -7.55 -10.60 -6.47
C GLU A 418 -7.94 -9.26 -5.86
N PHE A 419 -9.21 -8.90 -5.98
CA PHE A 419 -9.77 -7.68 -5.43
C PHE A 419 -11.06 -8.00 -4.67
N LYS A 420 -11.24 -7.37 -3.51
CA LYS A 420 -12.50 -7.36 -2.77
C LYS A 420 -12.82 -5.96 -2.27
N GLY A 421 -14.05 -5.53 -2.47
CA GLY A 421 -14.58 -4.29 -1.90
C GLY A 421 -15.89 -3.87 -2.54
N ASP A 422 -16.29 -2.65 -2.25
CA ASP A 422 -17.48 -1.99 -2.77
C ASP A 422 -17.08 -0.84 -3.69
N MET A 423 -18.02 -0.46 -4.56
CA MET A 423 -17.92 0.73 -5.39
C MET A 423 -19.20 1.53 -5.34
N GLU A 424 -19.09 2.84 -5.18
CA GLU A 424 -20.22 3.77 -5.24
C GLU A 424 -19.89 4.90 -6.20
N ILE A 425 -20.87 5.37 -6.98
CA ILE A 425 -20.78 6.59 -7.78
C ILE A 425 -21.84 7.54 -7.26
N GLY A 426 -21.44 8.69 -6.72
CA GLY A 426 -22.38 9.69 -6.20
C GLY A 426 -23.17 10.40 -7.30
N ALA A 427 -22.52 10.73 -8.41
CA ALA A 427 -23.18 11.26 -9.59
C ALA A 427 -22.52 10.79 -10.90
N LEU A 428 -23.37 10.34 -11.83
CA LEU A 428 -22.96 10.04 -13.21
C LEU A 428 -23.65 11.01 -14.16
N LYS A 429 -22.88 11.83 -14.87
CA LYS A 429 -23.38 12.84 -15.82
C LYS A 429 -22.90 12.54 -17.24
N PHE A 430 -23.69 12.95 -18.22
CA PHE A 430 -23.38 12.77 -19.64
C PHE A 430 -23.43 14.09 -20.40
N GLY A 431 -22.48 14.26 -21.32
CA GLY A 431 -22.44 15.38 -22.24
C GLY A 431 -22.40 16.73 -21.52
N ASP A 432 -23.17 17.69 -22.02
CA ASP A 432 -23.14 19.11 -21.65
C ASP A 432 -24.29 19.54 -20.73
N THR A 433 -25.11 18.60 -20.28
CA THR A 433 -26.33 18.93 -19.54
C THR A 433 -26.09 19.22 -18.06
N ASP A 434 -24.91 18.84 -17.53
CA ASP A 434 -24.58 18.79 -16.11
C ASP A 434 -25.62 18.05 -15.24
N GLN A 435 -26.52 17.27 -15.87
CA GLN A 435 -27.56 16.53 -15.18
C GLN A 435 -27.06 15.14 -14.84
N SER A 436 -27.04 14.85 -13.54
CA SER A 436 -26.76 13.51 -13.04
C SER A 436 -27.94 12.59 -13.32
N ILE A 437 -27.66 11.35 -13.73
CA ILE A 437 -28.68 10.29 -13.82
C ILE A 437 -28.96 9.62 -12.47
N GLY A 438 -28.29 10.07 -11.41
CA GLY A 438 -28.38 9.53 -10.05
C GLY A 438 -27.07 8.88 -9.59
N ALA A 439 -27.20 8.10 -8.51
CA ALA A 439 -26.10 7.37 -7.89
C ALA A 439 -26.17 5.87 -8.21
N LEU A 440 -25.03 5.22 -8.27
CA LEU A 440 -24.90 3.77 -8.49
C LEU A 440 -24.13 3.15 -7.34
N TYR A 441 -24.53 1.96 -6.91
CA TYR A 441 -23.95 1.24 -5.78
C TYR A 441 -23.74 -0.22 -6.18
N TRP A 442 -22.52 -0.70 -5.97
CA TRP A 442 -22.12 -2.09 -6.14
C TRP A 442 -21.49 -2.55 -4.84
N THR A 443 -22.08 -3.57 -4.24
CA THR A 443 -21.57 -4.19 -3.02
C THR A 443 -20.97 -5.55 -3.34
N ASP A 444 -20.06 -6.00 -2.48
CA ASP A 444 -19.52 -7.36 -2.52
C ASP A 444 -18.82 -7.68 -3.86
N ILE A 445 -18.09 -6.69 -4.41
CA ILE A 445 -17.32 -6.90 -5.65
C ILE A 445 -16.13 -7.78 -5.30
N GLU A 446 -16.10 -8.97 -5.88
CA GLU A 446 -14.93 -9.84 -5.90
C GLU A 446 -14.46 -10.03 -7.34
N SER A 447 -13.16 -9.89 -7.58
CA SER A 447 -12.56 -10.10 -8.89
C SER A 447 -11.28 -10.91 -8.75
N ASP A 448 -11.18 -12.00 -9.53
CA ASP A 448 -9.94 -12.75 -9.79
C ASP A 448 -9.54 -12.50 -11.25
N THR A 449 -8.43 -11.80 -11.45
CA THR A 449 -7.89 -11.47 -12.76
C THR A 449 -6.49 -12.04 -12.91
N LYS A 450 -6.29 -12.87 -13.95
CA LYS A 450 -4.99 -13.52 -14.24
C LYS A 450 -4.41 -12.98 -15.53
N TRP A 451 -3.29 -12.27 -15.45
CA TRP A 451 -2.57 -11.79 -16.61
C TRP A 451 -1.25 -12.52 -16.77
N THR A 452 -0.93 -12.86 -18.02
CA THR A 452 0.41 -13.31 -18.40
C THR A 452 0.90 -12.40 -19.51
N ILE A 453 1.99 -11.69 -19.23
CA ILE A 453 2.60 -10.75 -20.14
C ILE A 453 3.83 -11.41 -20.76
N SER A 454 3.85 -11.50 -22.09
CA SER A 454 4.98 -12.04 -22.85
C SER A 454 5.32 -11.16 -24.04
N ALA A 455 6.57 -11.21 -24.47
CA ALA A 455 7.01 -10.57 -25.69
C ALA A 455 6.57 -11.41 -26.91
N HIS A 456 6.25 -10.74 -28.02
CA HIS A 456 5.89 -11.36 -29.29
C HIS A 456 6.99 -11.25 -30.33
#